data_AF-A0A1I6LD10-F1
#
_entry.id   AF-A0A1I6LD10-F1
#
_cell.length_a   1.000
_cell.length_b   1.000
_cell.length_c   1.000
_cell.angle_alpha   90.00
_cell.angle_beta   90.00
_cell.angle_gamma   90.00
#
_symmetry.space_group_name_H-M   'P 1'
#
loop_
_entity.id
_entity.type
_entity.pdbx_description
1 polymer ?
#
loop_
_entity_poly.entity_id
_entity_poly.type
_entity_poly.pdbx_seq_one_letter_code
_entity_poly.pdbx_strand_id
1 'polypeptide(L)' 'MSNRQVLLLIAAFVALTLGSFIWYIATWDADERVGHTSGHAPIFILAQKLPPEASAFSTGANA' A
#
# COMPACT_ATOMS: atom_id res chain seq x y z
N MET A 1 0.14 23.68 -34.18
CA MET A 1 1.05 22.76 -33.46
C MET A 1 1.86 21.99 -34.49
N SER A 2 3.18 22.08 -34.49
CA SER A 2 4.02 21.28 -35.39
C SER A 2 4.27 19.88 -34.81
N ASN A 3 4.46 18.87 -35.65
CA ASN A 3 4.76 17.49 -35.22
C ASN A 3 5.95 17.42 -34.24
N ARG A 4 6.92 18.33 -34.40
CA ARG A 4 8.08 18.46 -33.51
C ARG A 4 7.68 18.87 -32.08
N GLN A 5 6.71 19.77 -31.92
CA GLN A 5 6.21 20.16 -30.60
C GLN A 5 5.48 19.02 -29.90
N VAL A 6 4.70 18.23 -30.66
CA VAL A 6 3.99 17.06 -30.13
C VAL A 6 4.99 16.00 -29.65
N LEU A 7 6.03 15.72 -30.44
CA LEU A 7 7.10 14.79 -30.05
C LEU A 7 7.83 15.25 -28.77
N LEU A 8 8.08 16.56 -28.61
CA LEU A 8 8.68 17.11 -27.39
C LEU A 8 7.76 16.98 -26.17
N LEU A 9 6.46 17.20 -26.35
CA LEU A 9 5.45 17.00 -25.30
C LEU A 9 5.39 15.55 -24.84
N ILE A 10 5.37 14.60 -25.77
CA ILE A 10 5.40 13.17 -25.47
C ILE A 10 6.71 12.81 -24.76
N ALA A 11 7.85 13.27 -25.26
CA ALA A 11 9.14 13.01 -24.63
C ALA A 11 9.21 13.58 -23.20
N ALA A 12 8.72 14.81 -22.99
CA ALA A 12 8.65 15.41 -21.66
C ALA A 12 7.72 14.62 -20.72
N PHE A 13 6.57 14.19 -21.22
CA PHE A 13 5.63 13.37 -20.46
C PHE A 13 6.25 12.04 -20.04
N VAL A 14 6.91 11.34 -20.97
CA VAL A 14 7.61 10.07 -20.70
C VAL A 14 8.74 10.28 -19.70
N ALA A 15 9.57 11.32 -19.88
CA ALA A 15 10.68 11.62 -18.98
C ALA A 15 10.19 11.96 -17.56
N LEU A 16 9.12 12.74 -17.42
CA LEU A 16 8.52 13.04 -16.12
C LEU A 16 7.91 11.80 -15.47
N THR A 17 7.24 10.96 -16.25
CA THR A 17 6.58 9.73 -15.74
C THR A 17 7.61 8.70 -15.30
N LEU A 18 8.55 8.34 -16.18
CA LEU A 18 9.62 7.39 -15.85
C LEU A 18 10.55 7.96 -14.79
N GLY A 19 10.94 9.23 -14.89
CA GLY A 19 11.80 9.89 -13.90
C GLY A 19 11.18 9.88 -12.51
N SER A 20 9.89 10.23 -12.39
CA SER A 20 9.17 10.18 -11.09
C SER A 20 9.03 8.76 -10.57
N PHE A 21 8.76 7.79 -11.46
CA PHE A 21 8.65 6.39 -11.07
C PHE A 21 9.98 5.81 -10.58
N ILE A 22 11.07 6.06 -11.30
CA ILE A 22 12.43 5.65 -10.91
C ILE A 22 12.81 6.31 -9.59
N TRP A 23 12.55 7.62 -9.44
CA TRP A 23 12.78 8.33 -8.19
C TRP A 23 12.01 7.69 -7.04
N TYR A 24 10.71 7.44 -7.21
CA TYR A 24 9.87 6.79 -6.20
C TYR A 24 10.45 5.46 -5.73
N ILE A 25 10.90 4.60 -6.65
CA ILE A 25 11.53 3.31 -6.32
C ILE A 25 12.90 3.51 -5.66
N ALA A 26 13.72 4.45 -6.16
CA ALA A 26 15.05 4.70 -5.62
C ALA A 26 14.99 5.28 -4.20
N THR A 27 14.00 6.12 -3.90
CA THR A 27 13.74 6.66 -2.56
C THR A 27 12.90 5.75 -1.69
N TRP A 28 12.43 4.62 -2.23
CA TRP A 28 11.60 3.70 -1.47
C TRP A 28 12.48 2.96 -0.46
N ASP A 29 12.40 3.38 0.80
CA ASP A 29 12.94 2.60 1.91
C ASP A 29 11.91 1.55 2.35
N ALA A 30 12.26 0.28 2.16
CA ALA A 30 11.45 -0.84 2.63
C ALA A 30 11.57 -1.05 4.14
N ASP A 31 12.66 -0.56 4.76
CA ASP A 31 12.97 -0.74 6.18
C ASP A 31 12.22 0.28 7.06
N GLU A 32 11.99 1.50 6.55
CA GLU A 32 11.11 2.52 7.18
C GLU A 32 9.68 2.00 7.46
N ARG A 33 9.24 0.96 6.73
CA ARG A 33 7.93 0.30 6.93
C ARG A 33 7.99 -0.87 7.91
N VAL A 34 9.17 -1.40 8.23
CA VAL A 34 9.35 -2.48 9.21
C VAL A 34 9.45 -1.92 10.64
N GLY A 35 9.78 -0.64 10.81
CA GLY A 35 9.95 0.02 12.12
C GLY A 35 8.70 0.58 12.82
N HIS A 36 7.53 0.64 12.16
CA HIS A 36 6.29 1.16 12.77
C HIS A 36 5.18 0.10 12.92
N THR A 37 5.55 -1.18 12.95
CA THR A 37 4.64 -2.24 13.42
C THR A 37 4.74 -2.37 14.95
N SER A 38 4.39 -1.30 15.66
CA SER A 38 3.88 -1.39 17.02
C SER A 38 2.41 -1.02 17.00
N GLY A 39 1.57 -1.95 16.53
CA GLY A 39 0.20 -2.03 17.03
C GLY A 39 -0.96 -1.52 16.18
N HIS A 40 -0.88 -1.36 14.85
CA HIS A 40 -2.07 -1.10 14.03
C HIS A 40 -2.08 -1.91 12.71
N ALA A 41 -1.96 -3.23 12.85
CA ALA A 41 -2.49 -4.12 11.82
C ALA A 41 -4.03 -3.94 11.79
N PRO A 42 -4.66 -3.62 10.64
CA PRO A 42 -6.12 -3.50 10.56
C PRO A 42 -6.86 -4.81 10.88
N ILE A 43 -6.14 -5.93 11.02
CA ILE A 43 -6.66 -7.22 11.48
C ILE A 43 -7.08 -7.18 12.97
N PHE A 44 -6.36 -6.46 13.84
CA PHE A 44 -6.63 -6.51 15.29
C PHE A 44 -7.83 -5.65 15.71
N ILE A 45 -8.12 -4.57 14.98
CA ILE A 45 -9.30 -3.72 15.20
C ILE A 45 -10.59 -4.44 14.76
N LEU A 46 -10.54 -5.26 13.71
CA LEU A 46 -11.64 -6.14 13.29
C LEU A 46 -11.91 -7.24 14.32
N ALA A 47 -10.87 -7.80 14.94
CA ALA A 47 -11.01 -8.80 15.99
C ALA A 47 -11.65 -8.24 17.27
N GLN A 48 -11.33 -6.99 17.68
CA GLN A 48 -11.96 -6.35 18.83
C GLN A 48 -13.42 -5.91 18.60
N LYS A 49 -13.86 -5.75 17.35
CA LYS A 49 -15.23 -5.36 17.01
C LYS A 49 -16.17 -6.56 16.80
N LEU A 50 -15.70 -7.77 17.10
CA LEU A 50 -16.56 -8.94 17.19
C LEU A 50 -16.97 -9.14 18.65
N PRO A 51 -18.27 -9.32 18.94
CA PRO A 51 -18.73 -9.62 20.28
C PRO A 51 -18.03 -10.88 20.84
N PRO A 52 -17.63 -10.90 22.12
CA PRO A 52 -16.88 -12.01 22.74
C PRO A 52 -17.58 -13.38 22.61
N GLU A 53 -18.89 -13.40 22.41
CA GLU A 53 -19.70 -14.60 22.17
C GLU A 53 -19.39 -15.35 20.85
N ALA A 54 -18.79 -14.71 19.84
CA ALA A 54 -18.41 -15.39 18.60
C ALA A 54 -17.24 -16.37 18.77
N SER A 55 -16.39 -16.16 19.80
CA SER A 55 -15.26 -17.05 20.11
C SER A 55 -15.71 -18.32 20.85
N ALA A 56 -16.88 -18.29 21.50
CA ALA A 56 -17.44 -19.45 22.19
C ALA A 56 -18.03 -20.49 21.22
N PHE A 57 -18.47 -20.08 20.03
CA PHE A 57 -19.12 -20.99 19.08
C PHE A 57 -18.15 -22.00 18.44
N SER A 58 -16.85 -21.71 18.40
CA SER A 58 -15.85 -22.67 17.90
C SER A 58 -15.33 -23.64 18.97
N THR A 59 -15.60 -23.40 20.26
CA THR A 59 -15.09 -24.24 21.36
C THR A 59 -16.15 -25.20 21.91
N GLY A 60 -17.44 -24.99 21.59
CA GLY A 60 -18.55 -25.84 22.05
C GLY A 60 -18.94 -27.01 21.13
N ALA A 61 -18.20 -27.30 20.07
CA ALA A 61 -18.53 -28.37 19.11
C ALA A 61 -17.84 -29.72 19.41
N ASN A 62 -17.24 -29.89 20.59
CA ASN A 62 -16.70 -31.17 21.07
C ASN A 62 -16.97 -31.34 22.58
N ALA A 63 -18.21 -31.62 22.94
CA ALA A 63 -18.59 -32.28 24.19
C ALA A 63 -19.97 -32.95 24.03
#